data_AF-A0A7J4DTB1-F1
#
_entry.id   AF-A0A7J4DTB1-F1
#
_cell.length_a   1.000
_cell.length_b   1.000
_cell.length_c   1.000
_cell.angle_alpha   90.00
_cell.angle_beta   90.00
_cell.angle_gamma   90.00
#
_symmetry.space_group_name_H-M   'P 1'
#
loop_
_entity.id
_entity.type
_entity.pdbx_description
1 polymer ?
#
loop_
_entity_poly.entity_id
_entity_poly.type
_entity_poly.pdbx_seq_one_letter_code
_entity_poly.pdbx_strand_id
1 'polypeptide(L)'
;MPLSRDELEYAVQVLGRKLSVEELAVLEAEWSEHCSYKSSRRFLKLLPSNASYVVIGPGRDAAAIRLFDDVDLVLVFRIESHNHPSAVDPYNGAATGVGGIVRDVLSLGAKCLFATHFHHLNELESRLPRVRNYRAAVKEEGDEVIFLYRIVPGGTDRSYGIQVARLAGLPPQVVERAREVLMQFEAHDQNIASV
;
A
#
# COMPACT_ATOMS: atom_id res chain seq x y z
N MET A 1 -19.04 -11.97 -6.22
CA MET A 1 -18.31 -11.68 -7.47
C MET A 1 -17.79 -10.26 -7.33
N PRO A 2 -16.46 -10.05 -7.34
CA PRO A 2 -15.86 -8.71 -7.16
C PRO A 2 -16.20 -7.73 -8.28
N LEU A 3 -16.54 -8.23 -9.48
CA LEU A 3 -17.11 -7.40 -10.55
C LEU A 3 -18.55 -7.03 -10.23
N SER A 4 -18.87 -5.75 -10.37
CA SER A 4 -20.24 -5.26 -10.29
C SER A 4 -21.05 -5.75 -11.49
N ARG A 5 -22.38 -5.70 -11.37
CA ARG A 5 -23.28 -6.03 -12.47
C ARG A 5 -23.03 -5.12 -13.69
N ASP A 6 -22.84 -3.83 -13.44
CA ASP A 6 -22.58 -2.84 -14.49
C ASP A 6 -21.24 -3.09 -15.20
N GLU A 7 -20.19 -3.48 -14.45
CA GLU A 7 -18.88 -3.84 -15.01
C GLU A 7 -18.98 -5.08 -15.92
N LEU A 8 -19.76 -6.08 -15.52
CA LEU A 8 -19.99 -7.28 -16.32
C LEU A 8 -20.81 -6.98 -17.58
N GLU A 9 -21.89 -6.20 -17.45
CA GLU A 9 -22.73 -5.79 -18.58
C GLU A 9 -21.92 -4.97 -19.60
N TYR A 10 -21.08 -4.05 -19.12
CA TYR A 10 -20.15 -3.29 -19.96
C TYR A 10 -19.14 -4.20 -20.68
N ALA A 11 -18.55 -5.19 -20.00
CA ALA A 11 -17.61 -6.11 -20.62
C ALA A 11 -18.27 -6.94 -21.75
N VAL A 12 -19.49 -7.46 -21.53
CA VAL A 12 -20.25 -8.18 -22.56
C VAL A 12 -20.55 -7.26 -23.75
N GLN A 13 -20.93 -6.00 -23.49
CA GLN A 13 -21.21 -5.03 -24.54
C GLN A 13 -19.97 -4.74 -25.40
N VAL A 14 -18.80 -4.52 -24.77
CA VAL A 14 -17.55 -4.23 -25.48
C VAL A 14 -17.08 -5.43 -26.30
N LEU A 15 -17.22 -6.65 -25.75
CA LEU A 15 -16.80 -7.87 -26.43
C LEU A 15 -17.79 -8.35 -27.50
N GLY A 16 -19.04 -7.90 -27.45
CA GLY A 16 -20.13 -8.36 -28.33
C GLY A 16 -20.53 -9.83 -28.11
N ARG A 17 -20.07 -10.45 -27.02
CA ARG A 17 -20.34 -11.84 -26.66
C ARG A 17 -20.21 -12.06 -25.16
N LYS A 18 -20.68 -13.21 -24.68
CA LYS A 18 -20.45 -13.64 -23.30
C LYS A 18 -18.96 -13.94 -23.08
N LEU A 19 -18.47 -13.60 -21.88
CA LEU A 19 -17.12 -13.89 -21.44
C LEU A 19 -16.94 -15.39 -21.21
N SER A 20 -15.75 -15.91 -21.53
CA SER A 20 -15.31 -17.20 -21.03
C SER A 20 -15.01 -17.13 -19.53
N VAL A 21 -14.78 -18.30 -18.90
CA VAL A 21 -14.44 -18.36 -17.47
C VAL A 21 -13.07 -17.70 -17.20
N GLU A 22 -12.14 -17.88 -18.12
CA GLU A 22 -10.78 -17.34 -18.05
C GLU A 22 -10.80 -15.81 -18.20
N GLU A 23 -11.56 -15.29 -19.16
CA GLU A 23 -11.72 -13.85 -19.36
C GLU A 23 -12.36 -13.18 -18.14
N LEU A 24 -13.37 -13.84 -17.57
CA LEU A 24 -14.00 -13.36 -16.35
C LEU A 24 -12.98 -13.30 -15.20
N ALA A 25 -12.18 -14.34 -14.99
CA ALA A 25 -11.18 -14.37 -13.93
C ALA A 25 -10.11 -13.27 -14.11
N VAL A 26 -9.65 -13.02 -15.34
CA VAL A 26 -8.72 -11.92 -15.64
C VAL A 26 -9.36 -10.57 -15.33
N LEU A 27 -10.60 -10.33 -15.77
CA LEU A 27 -11.28 -9.07 -15.47
C LEU A 27 -11.53 -8.88 -13.97
N GLU A 28 -11.86 -9.94 -13.23
CA GLU A 28 -12.03 -9.86 -11.77
C GLU A 28 -10.75 -9.40 -11.07
N ALA A 29 -9.58 -9.87 -11.52
CA ALA A 29 -8.30 -9.45 -10.98
C ALA A 29 -7.95 -8.01 -11.39
N GLU A 30 -7.98 -7.72 -12.69
CA GLU A 30 -7.52 -6.44 -13.26
C GLU A 30 -8.45 -5.26 -12.89
N TRP A 31 -9.74 -5.50 -12.74
CA TRP A 31 -10.72 -4.45 -12.39
C TRP A 31 -11.04 -4.40 -10.90
N SER A 32 -10.32 -5.16 -10.09
CA SER A 32 -10.34 -5.00 -8.63
C SER A 32 -9.91 -3.58 -8.22
N GLU A 33 -10.30 -3.13 -7.03
CA GLU A 33 -9.84 -1.83 -6.51
C GLU A 33 -8.30 -1.79 -6.37
N HIS A 34 -7.69 -2.94 -6.04
CA HIS A 34 -6.25 -3.07 -5.87
C HIS A 34 -5.46 -2.79 -7.15
N CYS A 35 -5.94 -3.26 -8.30
CA CYS A 35 -5.26 -3.06 -9.59
C CYS A 35 -5.71 -1.78 -10.31
N SER A 36 -7.01 -1.47 -10.27
CA SER A 36 -7.58 -0.39 -11.10
C SER A 36 -7.61 0.98 -10.43
N TYR A 37 -7.48 1.03 -9.10
CA TYR A 37 -7.62 2.25 -8.29
C TYR A 37 -8.95 2.98 -8.58
N LYS A 38 -10.02 2.26 -8.94
CA LYS A 38 -11.25 2.88 -9.49
C LYS A 38 -11.88 3.93 -8.58
N SER A 39 -11.79 3.78 -7.26
CA SER A 39 -12.29 4.78 -6.30
C SER A 39 -11.36 6.00 -6.13
N SER A 40 -10.05 5.78 -6.22
CA SER A 40 -9.00 6.74 -5.80
C SER A 40 -8.32 7.47 -6.97
N ARG A 41 -8.28 6.85 -8.16
CA ARG A 41 -7.61 7.36 -9.38
C ARG A 41 -7.98 8.79 -9.72
N ARG A 42 -9.26 9.16 -9.54
CA ARG A 42 -9.75 10.54 -9.81
C ARG A 42 -9.10 11.59 -8.89
N PHE A 43 -8.83 11.24 -7.64
CA PHE A 43 -8.23 12.13 -6.65
C PHE A 43 -6.70 12.17 -6.80
N LEU A 44 -6.07 11.04 -7.11
CA LEU A 44 -4.63 10.95 -7.33
C LEU A 44 -4.16 11.83 -8.49
N LYS A 45 -5.01 12.03 -9.52
CA LYS A 45 -4.74 12.95 -10.64
C LYS A 45 -4.62 14.43 -10.23
N LEU A 46 -5.09 14.80 -9.03
CA LEU A 46 -4.99 16.17 -8.52
C LEU A 46 -3.60 16.47 -7.95
N LEU A 47 -2.78 15.45 -7.69
CA LEU A 47 -1.45 15.62 -7.12
C LEU A 47 -0.48 16.16 -8.17
N PRO A 48 0.39 17.13 -7.81
CA PRO A 48 1.42 17.61 -8.72
C PRO A 48 2.41 16.49 -9.01
N SER A 49 2.62 16.21 -10.29
CA SER A 49 3.46 15.10 -10.77
C SER A 49 4.56 15.53 -11.74
N ASN A 50 4.61 16.81 -12.09
CA ASN A 50 5.59 17.36 -13.03
C ASN A 50 6.51 18.35 -12.31
N ALA A 51 7.81 18.16 -12.50
CA ALA A 51 8.86 19.13 -12.16
C ALA A 51 10.09 18.86 -13.01
N SER A 52 11.00 19.84 -13.14
CA SER A 52 12.22 19.70 -13.97
C SER A 52 13.14 18.56 -13.53
N TYR A 53 13.09 18.18 -12.26
CA TYR A 53 13.88 17.09 -11.67
C TYR A 53 13.18 15.73 -11.71
N VAL A 54 11.94 15.63 -12.20
CA VAL A 54 11.24 14.35 -12.33
C VAL A 54 11.66 13.68 -13.65
N VAL A 55 12.34 12.55 -13.55
CA VAL A 55 12.80 11.76 -14.70
C VAL A 55 11.76 10.71 -15.09
N ILE A 56 11.20 10.02 -14.08
CA ILE A 56 10.09 9.06 -14.25
C ILE A 56 9.03 9.41 -13.22
N GLY A 57 7.86 9.86 -13.70
CA GLY A 57 6.68 10.15 -12.90
C GLY A 57 5.73 8.95 -12.75
N PRO A 58 4.49 9.18 -12.28
CA PRO A 58 3.48 8.14 -12.14
C PRO A 58 3.17 7.39 -13.45
N GLY A 59 2.87 6.09 -13.35
CA GLY A 59 2.54 5.22 -14.49
C GLY A 59 3.60 4.16 -14.82
N ARG A 60 4.66 4.08 -14.02
CA ARG A 60 5.68 3.02 -14.03
C ARG A 60 5.77 2.37 -12.65
N ASP A 61 6.48 1.25 -12.55
CA ASP A 61 6.61 0.47 -11.31
C ASP A 61 7.27 1.27 -10.18
N ALA A 62 8.18 2.20 -10.51
CA ALA A 62 8.81 3.11 -9.55
C ALA A 62 8.97 4.53 -10.11
N ALA A 63 9.21 5.50 -9.23
CA ALA A 63 9.50 6.88 -9.60
C ALA A 63 11.01 7.15 -9.58
N ALA A 64 11.48 8.04 -10.46
CA ALA A 64 12.87 8.44 -10.53
C ALA A 64 13.01 9.96 -10.58
N ILE A 65 13.88 10.52 -9.74
CA ILE A 65 14.19 11.95 -9.70
C ILE A 65 15.69 12.21 -9.82
N ARG A 66 16.06 13.33 -10.45
CA ARG A 66 17.42 13.85 -10.44
C ARG A 66 17.66 14.63 -9.15
N LEU A 67 18.77 14.34 -8.46
CA LEU A 67 19.13 15.05 -7.22
C LEU A 67 20.11 16.20 -7.45
N PHE A 68 21.02 16.05 -8.42
CA PHE A 68 22.07 17.03 -8.73
C PHE A 68 22.13 17.24 -10.24
N ASP A 69 22.31 18.49 -10.68
CA ASP A 69 22.28 18.84 -12.11
C ASP A 69 23.54 18.37 -12.86
N ASP A 70 24.66 18.25 -12.14
CA ASP A 70 26.00 17.95 -12.62
C ASP A 70 26.42 16.49 -12.43
N VAL A 71 25.58 15.67 -11.78
CA VAL A 71 25.84 14.25 -11.54
C VAL A 71 24.86 13.40 -12.35
N ASP A 72 25.39 12.46 -13.13
CA ASP A 72 24.57 11.49 -13.88
C ASP A 72 24.07 10.34 -12.97
N LEU A 73 23.31 10.72 -11.94
CA LEU A 73 22.66 9.81 -11.01
C LEU A 73 21.23 10.26 -10.73
N VAL A 74 20.34 9.28 -10.64
CA VAL A 74 18.94 9.48 -10.27
C VAL A 74 18.60 8.66 -9.04
N LEU A 75 17.77 9.21 -8.17
CA LEU A 75 17.19 8.49 -7.05
C LEU A 75 15.92 7.79 -7.54
N VAL A 76 15.92 6.46 -7.49
CA VAL A 76 14.74 5.64 -7.73
C VAL A 76 14.13 5.22 -6.40
N PHE A 77 12.83 5.42 -6.25
CA PHE A 77 12.12 5.06 -5.04
C PHE A 77 10.69 4.63 -5.35
N ARG A 78 10.15 3.79 -4.47
CA ARG A 78 8.81 3.28 -4.50
C ARG A 78 8.38 3.01 -3.06
N ILE A 79 7.07 3.07 -2.82
CA ILE A 79 6.45 2.66 -1.57
C ILE A 79 5.25 1.78 -1.89
N GLU A 80 5.11 0.69 -1.14
CA GLU A 80 3.99 -0.23 -1.23
C GLU A 80 3.53 -0.65 0.17
N SER A 81 2.36 -1.28 0.22
CA SER A 81 1.81 -1.86 1.44
C SER A 81 1.45 -3.32 1.19
N HIS A 82 1.63 -4.17 2.19
CA HIS A 82 1.27 -5.59 2.10
C HIS A 82 0.37 -6.02 3.27
N ASN A 83 -0.65 -5.20 3.55
CA ASN A 83 -1.40 -5.26 4.78
C ASN A 83 -2.21 -6.56 4.93
N HIS A 84 -3.02 -6.92 3.92
CA HIS A 84 -3.91 -8.07 4.02
C HIS A 84 -3.15 -9.41 4.13
N PRO A 85 -2.12 -9.70 3.30
CA PRO A 85 -1.33 -10.92 3.47
C PRO A 85 -0.58 -10.96 4.80
N SER A 86 0.00 -9.84 5.23
CA SER A 86 0.73 -9.78 6.51
C SER A 86 -0.17 -9.93 7.73
N ALA A 87 -1.46 -9.62 7.61
CA ALA A 87 -2.43 -9.88 8.68
C ALA A 87 -2.74 -11.38 8.85
N VAL A 88 -2.58 -12.17 7.78
CA VAL A 88 -2.81 -13.62 7.79
C VAL A 88 -1.53 -14.38 8.15
N ASP A 89 -0.41 -13.99 7.53
CA ASP A 89 0.91 -14.55 7.75
C ASP A 89 1.94 -13.41 7.83
N PRO A 90 2.26 -12.92 9.03
CA PRO A 90 3.13 -11.77 9.21
C PRO A 90 4.51 -11.92 8.57
N TYR A 91 5.14 -13.09 8.72
CA TYR A 91 6.50 -13.30 8.24
C TYR A 91 6.54 -13.36 6.72
N ASN A 92 5.72 -14.22 6.13
CA ASN A 92 5.75 -14.40 4.68
C ASN A 92 5.14 -13.19 3.96
N GLY A 93 4.10 -12.55 4.54
CA GLY A 93 3.55 -11.30 4.01
C GLY A 93 4.57 -10.17 4.00
N ALA A 94 5.31 -9.96 5.09
CA ALA A 94 6.36 -8.95 5.11
C ALA A 94 7.45 -9.27 4.07
N ALA A 95 7.89 -10.53 3.98
CA ALA A 95 8.92 -10.96 3.05
C ALA A 95 8.49 -10.78 1.57
N THR A 96 7.25 -11.13 1.21
CA THR A 96 6.75 -10.94 -0.16
C THR A 96 6.55 -9.46 -0.50
N GLY A 97 6.17 -8.63 0.49
CA GLY A 97 6.11 -7.18 0.34
C GLY A 97 7.48 -6.57 0.05
N VAL A 98 8.51 -6.95 0.82
CA VAL A 98 9.91 -6.54 0.55
C VAL A 98 10.39 -7.07 -0.81
N GLY A 99 10.05 -8.30 -1.17
CA GLY A 99 10.37 -8.84 -2.48
C GLY A 99 9.72 -8.06 -3.62
N GLY A 100 8.46 -7.64 -3.46
CA GLY A 100 7.72 -6.83 -4.44
C GLY A 100 8.38 -5.49 -4.70
N ILE A 101 8.59 -4.72 -3.63
CA ILE A 101 9.18 -3.38 -3.76
C ILE A 101 10.58 -3.38 -4.38
N VAL A 102 11.38 -4.41 -4.07
CA VAL A 102 12.71 -4.57 -4.66
C VAL A 102 12.60 -4.85 -6.16
N ARG A 103 11.65 -5.69 -6.60
CA ARG A 103 11.44 -5.97 -8.03
C ARG A 103 11.02 -4.72 -8.80
N ASP A 104 10.17 -3.87 -8.24
CA ASP A 104 9.74 -2.62 -8.88
C ASP A 104 10.90 -1.65 -9.15
N VAL A 105 11.83 -1.54 -8.19
CA VAL A 105 13.04 -0.72 -8.37
C VAL A 105 13.98 -1.36 -9.41
N LEU A 106 14.16 -2.68 -9.34
CA LEU A 106 15.01 -3.41 -10.28
C LEU A 106 14.45 -3.40 -11.72
N SER A 107 13.13 -3.33 -11.92
CA SER A 107 12.51 -3.32 -13.24
C SER A 107 12.89 -2.08 -14.07
N LEU A 108 13.31 -1.00 -13.39
CA LEU A 108 13.88 0.20 -14.02
C LEU A 108 15.39 0.10 -14.28
N GLY A 109 16.03 -1.04 -13.97
CA GLY A 109 17.47 -1.23 -14.09
C GLY A 109 18.28 -0.54 -12.97
N ALA A 110 17.62 -0.03 -11.92
CA ALA A 110 18.28 0.63 -10.81
C ALA A 110 18.81 -0.40 -9.79
N LYS A 111 19.91 -0.05 -9.11
CA LYS A 111 20.43 -0.86 -8.00
C LYS A 111 19.69 -0.48 -6.71
N CYS A 112 19.02 -1.44 -6.09
CA CYS A 112 18.44 -1.24 -4.76
C CYS A 112 19.55 -1.10 -3.71
N LEU A 113 19.57 0.03 -2.99
CA LEU A 113 20.57 0.33 -1.96
C LEU A 113 20.11 -0.06 -0.56
N PHE A 114 18.85 0.21 -0.24
CA PHE A 114 18.23 -0.13 1.04
C PHE A 114 16.70 -0.21 0.90
N ALA A 115 16.06 -0.89 1.85
CA ALA A 115 14.63 -0.85 2.07
C ALA A 115 14.38 -0.47 3.54
N THR A 116 13.33 0.30 3.81
CA THR A 116 12.98 0.74 5.16
C THR A 116 11.48 0.62 5.40
N HIS A 117 11.08 0.71 6.66
CA HIS A 117 9.69 0.71 7.09
C HIS A 117 9.20 2.13 7.42
N PHE A 118 7.89 2.37 7.35
CA PHE A 118 7.30 3.71 7.52
C PHE A 118 7.51 4.30 8.92
N HIS A 119 7.70 3.47 9.96
CA HIS A 119 7.99 3.96 11.31
C HIS A 119 9.26 4.83 11.33
N HIS A 120 10.33 4.39 10.66
CA HIS A 120 11.54 5.20 10.52
C HIS A 120 11.31 6.48 9.70
N LEU A 121 10.41 6.44 8.71
CA LEU A 121 10.05 7.63 7.93
C LEU A 121 9.28 8.65 8.78
N ASN A 122 8.41 8.19 9.68
CA ASN A 122 7.69 9.08 10.60
C ASN A 122 8.67 9.88 11.47
N GLU A 123 9.72 9.24 11.99
CA GLU A 123 10.73 9.88 12.83
C GLU A 123 11.53 10.97 12.09
N LEU A 124 11.59 10.94 10.76
CA LEU A 124 12.34 11.93 9.99
C LEU A 124 11.76 13.34 10.09
N GLU A 125 10.46 13.50 10.36
CA GLU A 125 9.84 14.81 10.53
C GLU A 125 10.43 15.59 11.71
N SER A 126 10.81 14.92 12.81
CA SER A 126 11.44 15.58 13.95
C SER A 126 12.91 15.93 13.70
N ARG A 127 13.53 15.25 12.71
CA ARG A 127 14.97 15.34 12.42
C ARG A 127 15.29 16.27 11.25
N LEU A 128 14.37 16.44 10.30
CA LEU A 128 14.59 17.14 9.05
C LEU A 128 13.59 18.28 8.85
N PRO A 129 14.03 19.55 8.71
CA PRO A 129 13.13 20.71 8.71
C PRO A 129 12.16 20.76 7.52
N ARG A 130 12.46 20.03 6.44
CA ARG A 130 11.66 19.98 5.20
C ARG A 130 10.78 18.73 5.09
N VAL A 131 10.79 17.85 6.09
CA VAL A 131 9.93 16.67 6.13
C VAL A 131 8.67 17.00 6.92
N ARG A 132 7.51 16.58 6.40
CA ARG A 132 6.22 16.69 7.07
C ARG A 132 5.47 15.40 6.87
N ASN A 133 4.87 14.87 7.94
CA ASN A 133 4.04 13.68 7.86
C ASN A 133 2.56 14.07 7.80
N TYR A 134 1.81 13.27 7.06
CA TYR A 134 0.36 13.36 6.99
C TYR A 134 -0.21 11.93 7.03
N ARG A 135 -1.39 11.79 7.65
CA ARG A 135 -2.10 10.51 7.73
C ARG A 135 -3.58 10.69 7.41
N ALA A 136 -4.21 9.60 6.98
CA ALA A 136 -5.66 9.54 6.93
C ALA A 136 -6.22 9.43 8.35
N ALA A 137 -7.16 10.31 8.70
CA ALA A 137 -7.79 10.31 10.01
C ALA A 137 -8.69 9.09 10.20
N VAL A 138 -8.52 8.44 11.33
CA VAL A 138 -9.31 7.30 11.79
C VAL A 138 -9.95 7.70 13.12
N LYS A 139 -11.24 7.39 13.27
CA LYS A 139 -11.95 7.50 14.55
C LYS A 139 -12.13 6.10 15.11
N GLU A 140 -11.72 5.90 16.35
CA GLU A 140 -11.90 4.64 17.08
C GLU A 140 -13.14 4.74 17.96
N GLU A 141 -14.07 3.78 17.84
CA GLU A 141 -15.24 3.64 18.71
C GLU A 141 -15.25 2.22 19.29
N GLY A 142 -14.66 2.06 20.47
CA GLY A 142 -14.42 0.75 21.06
C GLY A 142 -13.45 -0.06 20.18
N ASP A 143 -13.91 -1.22 19.71
CA ASP A 143 -13.15 -2.04 18.78
C ASP A 143 -13.30 -1.61 17.31
N GLU A 144 -14.22 -0.70 16.98
CA GLU A 144 -14.50 -0.28 15.61
C GLU A 144 -13.62 0.87 15.16
N VAL A 145 -13.28 0.85 13.86
CA VAL A 145 -12.51 1.91 13.20
C VAL A 145 -13.35 2.51 12.09
N ILE A 146 -13.45 3.84 12.09
CA ILE A 146 -14.15 4.61 11.08
C ILE A 146 -13.12 5.45 10.32
N PHE A 147 -12.94 5.14 9.04
CA PHE A 147 -12.09 5.93 8.15
C PHE A 147 -12.81 7.22 7.77
N LEU A 148 -12.25 8.37 8.16
CA LEU A 148 -12.88 9.68 7.96
C LEU A 148 -12.58 10.29 6.58
N TYR A 149 -11.76 9.62 5.76
CA TYR A 149 -11.30 10.09 4.45
C TYR A 149 -10.73 11.53 4.45
N ARG A 150 -10.19 11.94 5.61
CA ARG A 150 -9.61 13.26 5.82
C ARG A 150 -8.12 13.11 6.07
N ILE A 151 -7.30 13.84 5.34
CA ILE A 151 -5.86 13.89 5.59
C ILE A 151 -5.58 14.92 6.69
N VAL A 152 -4.85 14.52 7.71
CA VAL A 152 -4.47 15.35 8.87
C VAL A 152 -2.96 15.28 9.10
N PRO A 153 -2.33 16.33 9.67
CA PRO A 153 -0.91 16.30 10.02
C PRO A 153 -0.55 15.18 11.00
N GLY A 154 0.68 14.68 10.90
CA GLY A 154 1.26 13.66 11.79
C GLY A 154 1.45 12.29 11.12
N GLY A 155 2.39 11.51 11.66
CA GLY A 155 2.65 10.12 11.26
C GLY A 155 1.64 9.13 11.86
N THR A 156 1.61 7.91 11.33
CA THR A 156 0.80 6.81 11.89
C THR A 156 1.62 5.95 12.85
N ASP A 157 1.14 5.76 14.06
CA ASP A 157 1.74 4.93 15.11
C ASP A 157 1.13 3.52 15.17
N ARG A 158 -0.04 3.33 14.55
CA ARG A 158 -0.78 2.06 14.57
C ARG A 158 -1.08 1.53 13.17
N SER A 159 -1.10 0.21 13.07
CA SER A 159 -1.68 -0.52 11.95
C SER A 159 -3.10 -0.94 12.31
N TYR A 160 -4.06 -0.69 11.43
CA TYR A 160 -5.45 -1.10 11.62
C TYR A 160 -5.78 -2.42 10.89
N GLY A 161 -4.76 -3.23 10.60
CA GLY A 161 -4.89 -4.43 9.77
C GLY A 161 -5.94 -5.43 10.27
N ILE A 162 -5.99 -5.66 11.60
CA ILE A 162 -6.96 -6.58 12.23
C ILE A 162 -8.38 -6.00 12.16
N GLN A 163 -8.53 -4.71 12.40
CA GLN A 163 -9.82 -4.04 12.37
C GLN A 163 -10.36 -3.98 10.93
N VAL A 164 -9.49 -3.75 9.94
CA VAL A 164 -9.82 -3.81 8.52
C VAL A 164 -10.16 -5.24 8.09
N ALA A 165 -9.43 -6.25 8.56
CA ALA A 165 -9.72 -7.66 8.29
C ALA A 165 -11.15 -8.05 8.73
N ARG A 166 -11.56 -7.59 9.93
CA ARG A 166 -12.92 -7.78 10.41
C ARG A 166 -13.95 -7.04 9.57
N LEU A 167 -13.69 -5.78 9.20
CA LEU A 167 -14.57 -5.00 8.30
C LEU A 167 -14.72 -5.65 6.92
N ALA A 168 -13.69 -6.33 6.44
CA ALA A 168 -13.71 -7.11 5.20
C ALA A 168 -14.51 -8.42 5.31
N GLY A 169 -15.02 -8.77 6.50
CA GLY A 169 -15.84 -9.95 6.73
C GLY A 169 -15.03 -11.24 6.93
N LEU A 170 -13.75 -11.15 7.31
CA LEU A 170 -12.96 -12.35 7.62
C LEU A 170 -13.55 -13.10 8.83
N PRO A 171 -13.43 -14.45 8.86
CA PRO A 171 -14.01 -15.26 9.94
C PRO A 171 -13.51 -14.82 11.33
N PRO A 172 -14.37 -14.78 12.36
CA PRO A 172 -13.99 -14.33 13.70
C PRO A 172 -12.79 -15.09 14.29
N GLN A 173 -12.71 -16.39 14.02
CA GLN A 173 -11.60 -17.24 14.48
C GLN A 173 -10.24 -16.81 13.89
N VAL A 174 -10.22 -16.32 12.64
CA VAL A 174 -9.01 -15.83 11.97
C VAL A 174 -8.59 -14.50 12.57
N VAL A 175 -9.55 -13.58 12.75
CA VAL A 175 -9.30 -12.26 13.35
C VAL A 175 -8.77 -12.40 14.77
N GLU A 176 -9.34 -13.31 15.58
CA GLU A 176 -8.91 -13.53 16.95
C GLU A 176 -7.51 -14.16 17.02
N ARG A 177 -7.23 -15.14 16.15
CA ARG A 177 -5.89 -15.73 16.03
C ARG A 177 -4.85 -14.68 15.63
N ALA A 178 -5.17 -13.78 14.70
CA ALA A 178 -4.28 -12.70 14.31
C ALA A 178 -3.98 -11.75 15.48
N ARG A 179 -4.97 -11.46 16.35
CA ARG A 179 -4.76 -10.68 17.59
C ARG A 179 -3.80 -11.36 18.55
N GLU A 180 -4.00 -12.66 18.80
CA GLU A 180 -3.12 -13.44 19.68
C GLU A 180 -1.66 -13.40 19.20
N VAL A 181 -1.46 -13.63 17.90
CA VAL A 181 -0.13 -13.63 17.29
C VAL A 181 0.51 -12.24 17.36
N LEU A 182 -0.26 -11.17 17.10
CA LEU A 182 0.24 -9.80 17.21
C LEU A 182 0.70 -9.49 18.64
N MET A 183 -0.10 -9.84 19.65
CA MET A 183 0.27 -9.64 21.06
C MET A 183 1.55 -10.40 21.44
N GLN A 184 1.76 -11.59 20.89
CA GLN A 184 3.00 -12.36 21.11
C GLN A 184 4.23 -11.68 20.49
N PHE A 185 4.09 -11.13 19.28
CA PHE A 185 5.18 -10.40 18.62
C PHE A 185 5.50 -9.08 19.32
N GLU A 186 4.48 -8.29 19.68
CA GLU A 186 4.68 -7.03 20.41
C GLU A 186 5.37 -7.27 21.76
N ALA A 187 5.03 -8.35 22.47
CA ALA A 187 5.70 -8.74 23.71
C ALA A 187 7.16 -9.20 23.48
N HIS A 188 7.44 -9.85 22.35
CA HIS A 188 8.79 -10.31 21.99
C HIS A 188 9.71 -9.13 21.61
N ASP A 189 9.22 -8.17 20.83
CA ASP A 189 9.99 -6.99 20.42
C ASP A 189 10.31 -6.07 21.61
N GLN A 190 9.40 -5.95 22.59
CA GLN A 190 9.69 -5.21 23.83
C GLN A 190 10.83 -5.84 24.65
N ASN A 191 10.98 -7.16 24.62
CA ASN A 191 12.09 -7.87 25.27
C ASN A 191 13.43 -7.72 24.53
N ILE A 192 13.41 -7.49 23.21
CA ILE A 192 14.63 -7.27 22.42
C ILE A 192 15.08 -5.80 22.53
N ALA A 193 14.14 -4.84 22.56
CA ALA A 193 14.45 -3.41 22.68
C ALA A 193 14.91 -2.97 24.09
N SER A 194 14.86 -3.87 25.08
CA SER A 194 15.29 -3.65 26.47
C SER A 194 16.66 -4.25 26.83
N VAL A 195 17.39 -4.76 25.82
CA VAL A 195 18.79 -5.22 25.90
C VAL A 195 19.70 -4.27 25.13
#